data_AF-A0A1Y5DWP9-F1
#
_entry.id   AF-A0A1Y5DWP9-F1
#
_cell.length_a   1.000
_cell.length_b   1.000
_cell.length_c   1.000
_cell.angle_alpha   90.00
_cell.angle_beta   90.00
_cell.angle_gamma   90.00
#
_symmetry.space_group_name_H-M   'P 1'
#
loop_
_entity.id
_entity.type
_entity.pdbx_description
1 polymer ?
#
loop_
_entity_poly.entity_id
_entity_poly.type
_entity_poly.pdbx_seq_one_letter_code
_entity_poly.pdbx_strand_id
1 'polypeptide(L)'
;MIYLIFTPDGFEQAKADILQDQADVWINDKVLTDPQQDQLTAASINFNILPDIANPKNEKSVLAALDYVEKNADKTEILVEYL
;
A
#
# COMPACT_ATOMS: atom_id res chain seq x y z
N MET A 1 2.66 10.00 5.04
CA MET A 1 2.79 9.61 3.62
C MET A 1 2.06 8.29 3.42
N ILE A 2 1.56 8.01 2.22
CA ILE A 2 0.87 6.75 1.91
C ILE A 2 1.62 6.02 0.80
N TYR A 3 1.92 4.74 1.00
CA TYR A 3 2.41 3.84 -0.03
C TYR A 3 1.26 2.99 -0.58
N LEU A 4 1.08 3.01 -1.90
CA LEU A 4 0.10 2.18 -2.60
C LEU A 4 0.79 1.03 -3.32
N ILE A 5 0.60 -0.21 -2.84
CA ILE A 5 1.39 -1.38 -3.23
C ILE A 5 0.50 -2.52 -3.71
N PHE A 6 0.70 -2.95 -4.95
CA PHE A 6 -0.18 -3.93 -5.60
C PHE A 6 0.35 -5.36 -5.61
N THR A 7 1.63 -5.57 -5.30
CA THR A 7 2.31 -6.86 -5.41
C THR A 7 3.21 -7.15 -4.21
N PRO A 8 3.49 -8.44 -3.89
CA PRO A 8 4.44 -8.80 -2.85
C PRO A 8 5.86 -8.26 -3.11
N ASP A 9 6.30 -8.30 -4.36
CA ASP A 9 7.62 -7.79 -4.75
C ASP A 9 7.73 -6.28 -4.52
N GLY A 10 6.66 -5.53 -4.82
CA GLY A 10 6.60 -4.09 -4.54
C GLY A 10 6.67 -3.79 -3.04
N PHE A 11 6.06 -4.63 -2.20
CA PHE A 11 6.18 -4.48 -0.75
C PHE A 11 7.63 -4.70 -0.28
N GLU A 12 8.30 -5.75 -0.75
CA GLU A 12 9.68 -6.02 -0.35
C GLU A 12 10.64 -4.90 -0.75
N GLN A 13 10.40 -4.25 -1.90
CA GLN A 13 11.19 -3.10 -2.34
C GLN A 13 10.93 -1.85 -1.50
N ALA A 14 9.66 -1.52 -1.24
CA ALA A 14 9.28 -0.32 -0.51
C ALA A 14 9.39 -0.46 1.03
N LYS A 15 9.55 -1.67 1.56
CA LYS A 15 9.51 -1.96 3.01
C LYS A 15 10.47 -1.11 3.83
N ALA A 16 11.69 -0.92 3.35
CA ALA A 16 12.70 -0.12 4.06
C ALA A 16 12.24 1.33 4.20
N ASP A 17 11.69 1.89 3.12
CA ASP A 17 11.23 3.28 3.06
C ASP A 17 9.93 3.47 3.87
N ILE A 18 8.98 2.53 3.78
CA ILE A 18 7.76 2.52 4.61
C ILE A 18 8.10 2.60 6.11
N LEU A 19 9.08 1.81 6.57
CA LEU A 19 9.51 1.78 7.96
C LEU A 19 10.22 3.06 8.38
N GLN A 20 11.04 3.62 7.49
CA GLN A 20 11.75 4.88 7.70
C GLN A 20 10.79 6.07 7.78
N ASP A 21 9.82 6.11 6.88
CA ASP A 21 8.89 7.24 6.72
C ASP A 21 7.69 7.17 7.67
N GLN A 22 7.51 6.04 8.37
CA GLN A 22 6.34 5.77 9.23
C GLN A 22 5.04 6.01 8.45
N ALA A 23 5.02 5.52 7.21
CA ALA A 23 3.99 5.80 6.25
C ALA A 23 2.87 4.76 6.31
N ASP A 24 1.62 5.20 6.13
CA ASP A 24 0.50 4.30 6.02
C ASP A 24 0.58 3.53 4.69
N VAL A 25 0.13 2.28 4.68
CA VAL A 25 0.24 1.41 3.51
C VAL A 25 -1.15 1.00 3.05
N TRP A 26 -1.39 1.09 1.75
CA TRP A 26 -2.58 0.55 1.10
C TRP A 26 -2.16 -0.55 0.14
N ILE A 27 -2.74 -1.74 0.29
CA ILE A 27 -2.30 -2.94 -0.42
C ILE A 27 -3.44 -3.68 -1.09
N ASN A 28 -3.12 -4.44 -2.14
CA ASN A 28 -4.03 -5.49 -2.59
C ASN A 28 -4.16 -6.61 -1.54
N ASP A 29 -5.29 -7.30 -1.55
CA ASP A 29 -5.46 -8.54 -0.77
C ASP A 29 -4.34 -9.54 -1.08
N LYS A 30 -3.84 -10.21 -0.05
CA LYS A 30 -2.75 -11.21 -0.10
C LYS A 30 -1.37 -10.71 -0.52
N VAL A 31 -1.14 -9.39 -0.56
CA VAL A 31 0.22 -8.84 -0.74
C VAL A 31 1.11 -9.14 0.47
N LEU A 32 0.56 -9.00 1.68
CA LEU A 32 1.27 -9.25 2.93
C LEU A 32 0.98 -10.66 3.47
N THR A 33 2.05 -11.32 3.90
CA THR A 33 2.01 -12.49 4.77
C THR A 33 1.76 -12.08 6.23
N ASP A 34 1.26 -13.01 7.05
CA ASP A 34 1.00 -12.74 8.48
C ASP A 34 2.24 -12.17 9.21
N PRO A 35 3.48 -12.70 9.01
CA PRO A 35 4.67 -12.12 9.64
C PRO A 35 4.98 -10.69 9.20
N GLN A 36 4.64 -10.31 7.97
CA GLN A 36 4.83 -8.92 7.49
C GLN A 36 3.78 -7.99 8.10
N GLN A 37 2.54 -8.46 8.27
CA GLN A 37 1.49 -7.70 8.97
C GLN A 37 1.88 -7.46 10.44
N ASP A 38 2.43 -8.48 11.10
CA ASP A 38 2.94 -8.37 12.47
C ASP A 38 4.07 -7.34 12.57
N GLN A 39 4.98 -7.30 11.58
CA GLN A 39 6.07 -6.32 11.53
C GLN A 39 5.57 -4.89 11.40
N LEU A 40 4.60 -4.63 10.51
CA LEU A 40 4.02 -3.29 10.35
C LEU A 40 3.26 -2.87 11.61
N THR A 41 2.48 -3.78 12.20
CA THR A 41 1.75 -3.53 13.44
C THR A 41 2.70 -3.23 14.60
N ALA A 42 3.78 -3.99 14.75
CA ALA A 42 4.80 -3.76 15.77
C ALA A 42 5.53 -2.42 15.59
N ALA A 43 5.67 -1.97 14.35
CA ALA A 43 6.20 -0.65 14.01
C ALA A 43 5.16 0.48 14.13
N SER A 44 3.93 0.20 14.58
CA SER A 44 2.81 1.15 14.66
C SER A 44 2.41 1.77 13.30
N ILE A 45 2.66 1.05 12.21
CA ILE A 45 2.29 1.45 10.85
C ILE A 45 0.91 0.89 10.53
N ASN A 46 0.01 1.75 10.06
CA ASN A 46 -1.30 1.29 9.60
C ASN A 46 -1.18 0.70 8.20
N PHE A 47 -1.80 -0.46 7.99
CA PHE A 47 -1.99 -1.02 6.67
C PHE A 47 -3.48 -1.25 6.39
N ASN A 48 -3.90 -0.96 5.18
CA ASN A 48 -5.28 -1.07 4.72
C ASN A 48 -5.33 -1.93 3.46
N ILE A 49 -6.31 -2.83 3.40
CA ILE A 49 -6.53 -3.68 2.23
C ILE A 49 -7.53 -2.98 1.31
N LEU A 50 -7.17 -2.86 0.03
CA LEU A 50 -8.04 -2.34 -1.01
C LEU A 50 -9.26 -3.25 -1.17
N PRO A 51 -10.46 -2.70 -1.37
CA PRO A 51 -11.68 -3.49 -1.55
C PRO A 51 -11.68 -4.29 -2.86
N ASP A 52 -10.99 -3.78 -3.88
CA ASP A 52 -10.83 -4.42 -5.19
C ASP A 52 -9.36 -4.68 -5.48
N ILE A 53 -9.05 -5.84 -6.08
CA ILE A 53 -7.68 -6.18 -6.50
C ILE A 53 -7.31 -5.31 -7.69
N ALA A 54 -6.41 -4.36 -7.47
CA ALA A 54 -5.89 -3.50 -8.51
C ALA A 54 -4.82 -4.22 -9.33
N ASN A 55 -4.98 -4.23 -10.65
CA ASN A 55 -3.96 -4.78 -11.55
C ASN A 55 -2.95 -3.67 -11.92
N PRO A 56 -1.67 -3.76 -11.51
CA PRO A 56 -0.67 -2.73 -11.80
C PRO A 56 -0.38 -2.56 -13.29
N LYS A 57 -0.69 -3.58 -14.12
CA LYS A 57 -0.55 -3.54 -15.58
C LYS A 57 -1.74 -2.90 -16.30
N ASN A 58 -2.80 -2.55 -15.55
CA ASN A 58 -3.98 -1.88 -16.07
C ASN A 58 -4.10 -0.50 -15.43
N GLU A 59 -3.74 0.53 -16.20
CA GLU A 59 -3.77 1.92 -15.76
C GLU A 59 -5.11 2.33 -15.13
N LYS A 60 -6.25 1.89 -15.71
CA LYS A 60 -7.58 2.19 -15.16
C LYS A 60 -7.78 1.58 -13.78
N SER A 61 -7.21 0.40 -13.56
CA SER A 61 -7.29 -0.30 -12.27
C SER A 61 -6.47 0.41 -11.21
N VAL A 62 -5.29 0.92 -11.57
CA VAL A 62 -4.44 1.69 -10.67
C VAL A 62 -5.08 3.03 -10.33
N LEU A 63 -5.63 3.73 -11.32
CA LEU A 63 -6.34 5.00 -11.10
C LEU A 63 -7.57 4.83 -10.21
N ALA A 64 -8.32 3.72 -10.36
CA ALA A 64 -9.46 3.43 -9.49
C ALA A 64 -9.03 3.19 -8.03
N ALA A 65 -7.93 2.47 -7.82
CA ALA A 65 -7.36 2.28 -6.48
C ALA A 65 -6.87 3.60 -5.89
N LEU A 66 -6.19 4.43 -6.68
CA LEU A 66 -5.72 5.74 -6.26
C LEU A 66 -6.88 6.65 -5.83
N ASP A 67 -7.91 6.78 -6.67
CA ASP A 67 -9.12 7.57 -6.37
C ASP A 67 -9.84 7.06 -5.12
N TYR A 68 -9.83 5.74 -4.90
CA TYR A 68 -10.37 5.17 -3.67
C TYR A 68 -9.56 5.58 -2.43
N VAL A 69 -8.22 5.46 -2.48
CA VAL A 69 -7.35 5.84 -1.36
C VAL A 69 -7.46 7.33 -1.07
N GLU A 70 -7.46 8.20 -2.09
CA GLU A 70 -7.62 9.65 -1.94
C GLU A 70 -8.92 10.05 -1.23
N LYS A 71 -9.99 9.27 -1.42
CA LYS A 71 -11.30 9.53 -0.79
C LYS A 71 -11.42 9.00 0.63
N ASN A 72 -10.66 7.95 0.97
CA ASN A 72 -10.81 7.22 2.23
C ASN A 72 -9.64 7.40 3.21
N ALA A 73 -8.53 7.97 2.75
CA ALA A 73 -7.42 8.34 3.61
C ALA A 73 -7.56 9.79 4.07
N ASP A 74 -7.27 10.04 5.34
CA ASP A 74 -7.15 11.40 5.85
C ASP A 74 -5.97 12.11 5.16
N LYS A 75 -6.19 13.35 4.70
CA LYS A 75 -5.28 14.15 3.85
C LYS A 75 -3.79 13.91 4.15
N THR A 76 -3.20 13.05 3.35
CA THR A 76 -1.80 12.62 3.44
C THR A 76 -1.25 12.47 2.03
N GLU A 77 0.00 12.86 1.79
CA GLU A 77 0.67 12.70 0.49
C GLU A 77 0.71 11.22 0.07
N ILE A 78 0.25 10.89 -1.15
CA ILE A 78 0.21 9.52 -1.70
C ILE A 78 1.35 9.34 -2.70
N LEU A 79 2.14 8.29 -2.51
CA LEU A 79 3.21 7.85 -3.40
C LEU A 79 2.80 6.51 -4.03
N VAL A 80 2.78 6.47 -5.37
CA VAL A 80 2.35 5.31 -6.16
C VAL A 80 3.56 4.70 -6.86
N GLU A 81 3.90 3.44 -6.56
CA GLU A 81 4.96 2.72 -7.26
C GLU A 81 4.39 1.71 -8.26
N TYR A 82 4.88 1.77 -9.50
CA TYR A 82 4.55 0.85 -10.58
C TYR A 82 5.70 -0.14 -10.78
N LEU A 83 5.44 -1.44 -10.58
CA LEU A 83 6.29 -2.53 -11.05
C LEU A 83 5.49 -3.47 -11.97
#